data_AF-A0A6U6WU57-F1
#
_entry.id   AF-A0A6U6WU57-F1
#
_cell.length_a   1.000
_cell.length_b   1.000
_cell.length_c   1.000
_cell.angle_alpha   90.00
_cell.angle_beta   90.00
_cell.angle_gamma   90.00
#
_symmetry.space_group_name_H-M   'P 1'
#
loop_
_entity.id
_entity.type
_entity.pdbx_description
1 polymer ?
#
loop_
_entity_poly.entity_id
_entity_poly.type
_entity_poly.pdbx_seq_one_letter_code
_entity_poly.pdbx_strand_id
1 'polypeptide(L)'
;MGAGHSVELLADQDAVSEQFKGTKCIMSASLDDLDPPVEPEKVLKELLVWLRRPVVPIAEGVLKSVDVTEHDGEDHFTVKVVTDGLKLDAYGFGRGDGADRVPIWKTVKVDRAKGCVDWVDHVSELTMGAWADEASETHEKARIAVTFVKNPNRLELVTKDEEGSVLSGDMLVKGMYFLTDMIVGTVQQQVLAKVKACVGESRQQSGVKSVIVEKMDEHVDYEGFFHKFVTIQREKFEKIPGVVIDDPTEGEFVTVAIIPQPDGSEKTSTNSVKHNVNTGSITLEMHDTEGILVNTMYWQLHKDPLQLEAWSITKTGERIVSESIARVVQFDTNQTIERANSWFG
;
A
#
# COMPACT_ATOMS: atom_id res chain seq x y z
N MET A 1 14.52 -1.13 -15.18
CA MET A 1 14.89 -0.04 -14.27
C MET A 1 14.34 -0.39 -12.89
N GLY A 2 15.18 -0.46 -11.86
CA GLY A 2 14.71 -0.67 -10.49
C GLY A 2 13.73 0.45 -10.14
N ALA A 3 12.62 0.12 -9.47
CA ALA A 3 11.70 1.14 -9.01
C ALA A 3 12.47 2.05 -8.04
N GLY A 4 12.76 3.28 -8.45
CA GLY A 4 13.37 4.27 -7.57
C GLY A 4 12.37 4.66 -6.48
N HIS A 5 12.89 5.05 -5.31
CA HIS A 5 12.08 5.66 -4.27
C HIS A 5 11.55 7.02 -4.74
N SER A 6 10.37 7.40 -4.24
CA SER A 6 9.67 8.65 -4.58
C SER A 6 10.45 9.92 -4.21
N VAL A 7 11.25 9.84 -3.15
CA VAL A 7 12.17 10.88 -2.70
C VAL A 7 13.33 10.21 -1.98
N GLU A 8 14.55 10.69 -2.20
CA GLU A 8 15.73 10.18 -1.48
C GLU A 8 15.67 10.56 0.01
N LEU A 9 16.12 9.65 0.87
CA LEU A 9 16.19 9.86 2.31
C LEU A 9 17.64 9.79 2.80
N LEU A 10 18.01 10.75 3.64
CA LEU A 10 19.37 10.94 4.16
C LEU A 10 19.38 10.66 5.66
N ALA A 11 20.20 9.68 6.08
CA ALA A 11 20.41 9.32 7.48
C ALA A 11 21.23 10.37 8.26
N ASP A 12 21.13 10.35 9.58
CA ASP A 12 21.97 11.07 10.55
C ASP A 12 22.13 12.59 10.32
N GLN A 13 21.11 13.21 9.72
CA GLN A 13 21.07 14.64 9.48
C GLN A 13 20.73 15.39 10.76
N ASP A 14 21.24 16.61 10.93
CA ASP A 14 20.84 17.46 12.06
C ASP A 14 19.42 17.99 11.84
N ALA A 15 18.55 17.81 12.82
CA ALA A 15 17.21 18.36 12.77
C ALA A 15 17.25 19.90 12.76
N VAL A 16 16.45 20.49 11.89
CA VAL A 16 16.33 21.94 11.69
C VAL A 16 15.07 22.50 12.31
N SER A 17 14.07 21.66 12.60
CA SER A 17 12.88 22.11 13.33
C SER A 17 13.23 22.48 14.77
N GLU A 18 12.67 23.58 15.28
CA GLU A 18 12.97 24.06 16.63
C GLU A 18 12.59 23.05 17.73
N GLN A 19 11.59 22.20 17.49
CA GLN A 19 11.13 21.19 18.44
C GLN A 19 12.09 19.99 18.59
N PHE A 20 12.90 19.70 17.57
CA PHE A 20 13.87 18.59 17.56
C PHE A 20 15.31 19.08 17.50
N LYS A 21 15.54 20.37 17.73
CA LYS A 21 16.86 20.99 17.70
C LYS A 21 17.88 20.23 18.55
N GLY A 22 19.00 19.87 17.94
CA GLY A 22 20.08 19.13 18.59
C GLY A 22 19.94 17.60 18.55
N THR A 23 18.90 17.06 17.91
CA THR A 23 18.80 15.63 17.62
C THR A 23 19.18 15.30 16.18
N LYS A 24 19.55 14.04 15.95
CA LYS A 24 19.65 13.49 14.59
C LYS A 24 18.27 13.11 14.05
N CYS A 25 18.13 13.11 12.74
CA CYS A 25 16.91 12.79 12.04
C CYS A 25 17.22 12.13 10.69
N ILE A 26 16.18 11.61 10.05
CA ILE A 26 16.19 11.34 8.61
C ILE A 26 15.62 12.57 7.91
N MET A 27 16.34 13.10 6.93
CA MET A 27 15.89 14.23 6.11
C MET A 27 15.68 13.77 4.68
N SER A 28 14.56 14.13 4.07
CA SER A 28 14.38 13.88 2.63
C SER A 28 15.25 14.82 1.79
N ALA A 29 15.55 14.41 0.56
CA ALA A 29 15.88 15.35 -0.51
C ALA A 29 14.77 16.41 -0.68
N SER A 30 15.05 17.47 -1.43
CA SER A 30 14.05 18.50 -1.65
C SER A 30 12.86 17.93 -2.44
N LEU A 31 11.65 18.21 -1.96
CA LEU A 31 10.41 17.95 -2.68
C LEU A 31 10.24 18.88 -3.89
N ASP A 32 10.98 20.00 -3.92
CA ASP A 32 10.97 20.97 -5.02
C ASP A 32 11.76 20.45 -6.23
N ASP A 33 12.72 19.54 -6.01
CA ASP A 33 13.58 18.96 -7.04
C ASP A 33 12.97 17.71 -7.71
N LEU A 34 11.79 17.27 -7.27
CA LEU A 34 11.05 16.16 -7.86
C LEU A 34 10.40 16.57 -9.19
N ASP A 35 10.11 15.59 -10.06
CA ASP A 35 9.39 15.81 -11.33
C ASP A 35 8.12 14.94 -11.40
N PRO A 36 6.91 15.52 -11.23
CA PRO A 36 6.66 16.92 -10.90
C PRO A 36 7.03 17.25 -9.43
N PRO A 37 7.32 18.53 -9.11
CA PRO A 37 7.52 18.96 -7.73
C PRO A 37 6.31 18.69 -6.85
N VAL A 38 6.53 18.42 -5.57
CA VAL A 38 5.49 18.02 -4.63
C VAL A 38 5.28 19.06 -3.54
N GLU A 39 4.06 19.57 -3.43
CA GLU A 39 3.67 20.55 -2.40
C GLU A 39 3.53 19.87 -1.01
N PRO A 40 4.16 20.41 0.06
CA PRO A 40 4.04 19.89 1.42
C PRO A 40 2.60 19.71 1.90
N GLU A 41 1.69 20.63 1.56
CA GLU A 41 0.28 20.57 1.95
C GLU A 41 -0.44 19.34 1.37
N LYS A 42 -0.07 18.91 0.15
CA LYS A 42 -0.61 17.70 -0.47
C LYS A 42 -0.08 16.44 0.23
N VAL A 43 1.20 16.44 0.60
CA VAL A 43 1.82 15.32 1.35
C VAL A 43 1.23 15.23 2.76
N LEU A 44 1.02 16.35 3.46
CA LEU A 44 0.33 16.37 4.75
C LEU A 44 -1.06 15.77 4.64
N LYS A 45 -1.85 16.21 3.64
CA LYS A 45 -3.20 15.66 3.41
C LYS A 45 -3.15 14.15 3.19
N GLU A 46 -2.23 13.67 2.37
CA GLU A 46 -2.09 12.24 2.07
C GLU A 46 -1.63 11.45 3.30
N LEU A 47 -0.69 11.98 4.08
CA LEU A 47 -0.26 11.39 5.35
C LEU A 47 -1.42 11.24 6.33
N LEU A 48 -2.30 12.24 6.46
CA LEU A 48 -3.47 12.16 7.35
C LEU A 48 -4.52 11.17 6.85
N VAL A 49 -4.72 11.07 5.52
CA VAL A 49 -5.60 10.04 4.94
C VAL A 49 -5.06 8.65 5.26
N TRP A 50 -3.76 8.44 5.10
CA TRP A 50 -3.11 7.18 5.45
C TRP A 50 -3.22 6.86 6.94
N LEU A 51 -2.84 7.80 7.81
CA LEU A 51 -2.86 7.58 9.27
C LEU A 51 -4.26 7.29 9.80
N ARG A 52 -5.32 7.83 9.15
CA ARG A 52 -6.72 7.54 9.51
C ARG A 52 -7.20 6.16 9.06
N ARG A 53 -6.58 5.57 8.04
CA ARG A 53 -6.90 4.22 7.57
C ARG A 53 -5.64 3.53 7.02
N PRO A 54 -4.71 3.10 7.89
CA PRO A 54 -3.40 2.59 7.49
C PRO A 54 -3.48 1.12 7.07
N VAL A 55 -4.40 0.79 6.17
CA VAL A 55 -4.64 -0.57 5.69
C VAL A 55 -4.08 -0.70 4.28
N VAL A 56 -3.07 -1.56 4.15
CA VAL A 56 -2.54 -1.96 2.85
C VAL A 56 -3.50 -2.91 2.12
N PRO A 57 -3.51 -2.94 0.77
CA PRO A 57 -4.43 -3.76 -0.01
C PRO A 57 -4.45 -5.24 0.37
N ILE A 58 -3.28 -5.84 0.67
CA ILE A 58 -3.18 -7.25 1.06
C ILE A 58 -3.88 -7.56 2.39
N ALA A 59 -3.95 -6.57 3.29
CA ALA A 59 -4.59 -6.74 4.60
C ALA A 59 -6.12 -6.64 4.53
N GLU A 60 -6.69 -6.12 3.44
CA GLU A 60 -8.16 -5.99 3.28
C GLU A 60 -8.86 -7.35 3.33
N GLY A 61 -8.22 -8.41 2.82
CA GLY A 61 -8.80 -9.76 2.83
C GLY A 61 -9.00 -10.35 4.22
N VAL A 62 -8.25 -9.88 5.21
CA VAL A 62 -8.30 -10.34 6.61
C VAL A 62 -8.76 -9.23 7.57
N LEU A 63 -9.20 -8.08 7.04
CA LEU A 63 -9.63 -6.95 7.85
C LEU A 63 -10.93 -7.28 8.62
N LYS A 64 -10.96 -6.90 9.90
CA LYS A 64 -12.16 -6.98 10.75
C LYS A 64 -12.75 -5.60 11.01
N SER A 65 -11.93 -4.65 11.45
CA SER A 65 -12.34 -3.26 11.67
C SER A 65 -11.19 -2.29 11.51
N VAL A 66 -11.54 -1.03 11.22
CA VAL A 66 -10.70 0.14 11.42
C VAL A 66 -11.50 1.11 12.27
N ASP A 67 -11.05 1.29 13.50
CA ASP A 67 -11.72 2.14 14.48
C ASP A 67 -10.92 3.44 14.63
N VAL A 68 -11.59 4.58 14.40
CA VAL A 68 -11.00 5.92 14.53
C VAL A 68 -11.75 6.67 15.63
N THR A 69 -11.03 7.05 16.68
CA THR A 69 -11.57 7.82 17.81
C THR A 69 -10.94 9.20 17.80
N GLU A 70 -11.75 10.25 17.61
CA GLU A 70 -11.28 11.63 17.75
C GLU A 70 -11.37 12.05 19.21
N HIS A 71 -10.34 12.76 19.68
CA HIS A 71 -10.26 13.24 21.06
C HIS A 71 -10.68 14.71 21.12
N ASP A 72 -9.75 15.61 20.78
CA ASP A 72 -9.95 17.06 20.87
C ASP A 72 -10.18 17.71 19.48
N GLY A 73 -10.64 16.93 18.50
CA GLY A 73 -10.91 17.36 17.12
C GLY A 73 -10.16 16.55 16.07
N GLU A 74 -10.23 16.99 14.81
CA GLU A 74 -9.69 16.23 13.67
C GLU A 74 -8.15 16.05 13.66
N ASP A 75 -7.44 16.86 14.45
CA ASP A 75 -5.99 16.89 14.57
C ASP A 75 -5.47 16.05 15.74
N HIS A 76 -6.35 15.42 16.53
CA HIS A 76 -5.97 14.53 17.62
C HIS A 76 -6.87 13.29 17.62
N PHE A 77 -6.35 12.16 17.12
CA PHE A 77 -7.15 10.95 16.95
C PHE A 77 -6.33 9.67 17.21
N THR A 78 -7.01 8.63 17.68
CA THR A 78 -6.47 7.27 17.78
C THR A 78 -7.04 6.42 16.66
N VAL A 79 -6.19 5.60 16.03
CA VAL A 79 -6.61 4.57 15.06
C VAL A 79 -6.22 3.20 15.56
N LYS A 80 -7.17 2.27 15.51
CA LYS A 80 -6.94 0.85 15.78
C LYS A 80 -7.42 0.03 14.60
N VAL A 81 -6.52 -0.74 14.01
CA VAL A 81 -6.83 -1.72 12.96
C VAL A 81 -6.88 -3.09 13.61
N VAL A 82 -7.96 -3.83 13.37
CA VAL A 82 -8.12 -5.22 13.81
C VAL A 82 -8.25 -6.10 12.59
N THR A 83 -7.48 -7.17 12.55
CA THR A 83 -7.58 -8.25 11.57
C THR A 83 -8.24 -9.47 12.21
N ASP A 84 -9.12 -10.11 11.45
CA ASP A 84 -9.95 -11.21 11.89
C ASP A 84 -9.11 -12.48 12.11
N GLY A 85 -9.14 -13.02 13.32
CA GLY A 85 -8.35 -14.19 13.71
C GLY A 85 -8.69 -15.45 12.91
N LEU A 86 -9.98 -15.69 12.64
CA LEU A 86 -10.40 -16.86 11.86
C LEU A 86 -9.95 -16.74 10.40
N LYS A 87 -10.00 -15.53 9.83
CA LYS A 87 -9.44 -15.28 8.49
C LYS A 87 -7.92 -15.48 8.52
N LEU A 88 -7.20 -14.93 9.51
CA LEU A 88 -5.75 -15.13 9.62
C LEU A 88 -5.35 -16.60 9.75
N ASP A 89 -6.07 -17.38 10.56
CA ASP A 89 -5.87 -18.83 10.69
C ASP A 89 -6.04 -19.53 9.34
N ALA A 90 -7.08 -19.17 8.59
CA ALA A 90 -7.34 -19.72 7.27
C ALA A 90 -6.27 -19.38 6.22
N TYR A 91 -5.45 -18.34 6.45
CA TYR A 91 -4.33 -17.93 5.60
C TYR A 91 -2.97 -18.39 6.16
N GLY A 92 -2.93 -19.11 7.29
CA GLY A 92 -1.68 -19.60 7.90
C GLY A 92 -0.83 -18.50 8.56
N PHE A 93 -1.44 -17.38 8.94
CA PHE A 93 -0.80 -16.27 9.68
C PHE A 93 -1.41 -16.05 11.07
N GLY A 94 -2.47 -16.78 11.41
CA GLY A 94 -3.15 -16.72 12.69
C GLY A 94 -2.53 -17.65 13.75
N ARG A 95 -3.07 -17.60 14.97
CA ARG A 95 -2.60 -18.38 16.14
C ARG A 95 -3.20 -19.78 16.21
N GLY A 96 -4.19 -20.09 15.37
CA GLY A 96 -4.90 -21.37 15.29
C GLY A 96 -6.09 -21.50 16.23
N ASP A 97 -6.41 -20.46 17.00
CA ASP A 97 -7.50 -20.43 17.98
C ASP A 97 -8.58 -19.37 17.64
N GLY A 98 -8.49 -18.74 16.47
CA GLY A 98 -9.37 -17.67 16.03
C GLY A 98 -9.15 -16.33 16.71
N ALA A 99 -8.06 -16.14 17.47
CA ALA A 99 -7.77 -14.88 18.12
C ALA A 99 -7.46 -13.76 17.10
N ASP A 100 -8.17 -12.64 17.23
CA ASP A 100 -7.91 -11.46 16.41
C ASP A 100 -6.51 -10.92 16.66
N ARG A 101 -5.99 -10.19 15.67
CA ARG A 101 -4.72 -9.50 15.76
C ARG A 101 -4.92 -7.99 15.59
N VAL A 102 -4.15 -7.22 16.33
CA VAL A 102 -4.09 -5.76 16.24
C VAL A 102 -2.77 -5.38 15.58
N PRO A 103 -2.70 -5.33 14.23
CA PRO A 103 -1.48 -4.96 13.53
C PRO A 103 -1.09 -3.50 13.74
N ILE A 104 -2.08 -2.63 13.95
CA ILE A 104 -1.87 -1.18 14.06
C ILE A 104 -2.74 -0.64 15.18
N TRP A 105 -2.13 0.10 16.09
CA TRP A 105 -2.80 0.90 17.10
C TRP A 105 -1.93 2.12 17.35
N LYS A 106 -2.42 3.31 16.98
CA LYS A 106 -1.64 4.53 17.04
C LYS A 106 -2.45 5.71 17.54
N THR A 107 -1.81 6.60 18.28
CA THR A 107 -2.36 7.91 18.64
C THR A 107 -1.63 9.00 17.86
N VAL A 108 -2.37 9.80 17.08
CA VAL A 108 -1.85 10.81 16.15
C VAL A 108 -2.21 12.21 16.65
N LYS A 109 -1.26 13.14 16.55
CA LYS A 109 -1.40 14.57 16.82
C LYS A 109 -0.84 15.38 15.65
N VAL A 110 -1.55 16.44 15.29
CA VAL A 110 -1.20 17.34 14.20
C VAL A 110 -1.03 18.75 14.76
N ASP A 111 0.18 19.29 14.66
CA ASP A 111 0.47 20.70 14.90
C ASP A 111 0.57 21.41 13.55
N ARG A 112 -0.58 21.90 13.04
CA ARG A 112 -0.65 22.60 11.75
C ARG A 112 0.17 23.89 11.73
N ALA A 113 0.33 24.56 12.87
CA ALA A 113 1.10 25.80 12.95
C ALA A 113 2.60 25.55 12.77
N LYS A 114 3.10 24.43 13.33
CA LYS A 114 4.49 23.99 13.13
C LYS A 114 4.69 23.13 11.87
N GLY A 115 3.62 22.72 11.21
CA GLY A 115 3.69 21.78 10.09
C GLY A 115 4.27 20.44 10.55
N CYS A 116 3.81 19.92 11.69
CA CYS A 116 4.28 18.65 12.26
C CYS A 116 3.11 17.70 12.46
N VAL A 117 3.32 16.43 12.07
CA VAL A 117 2.45 15.32 12.45
C VAL A 117 3.28 14.38 13.30
N ASP A 118 2.87 14.14 14.54
CA ASP A 118 3.50 13.17 15.42
C ASP A 118 2.52 12.07 15.81
N TRP A 119 3.01 10.85 15.91
CA TRP A 119 2.20 9.74 16.40
C TRP A 119 3.01 8.77 17.23
N VAL A 120 2.29 8.07 18.10
CA VAL A 120 2.82 7.01 18.96
C VAL A 120 2.23 5.69 18.51
N ASP A 121 3.08 4.70 18.29
CA ASP A 121 2.70 3.32 17.99
C ASP A 121 2.58 2.56 19.30
N HIS A 122 1.42 1.93 19.53
CA HIS A 122 1.14 1.15 20.74
C HIS A 122 1.39 -0.35 20.56
N VAL A 123 1.55 -0.78 19.32
CA VAL A 123 1.94 -2.13 18.90
C VAL A 123 3.06 -2.03 17.86
N SER A 124 3.95 -3.02 17.82
CA SER A 124 5.07 -3.03 16.87
C SER A 124 4.62 -3.50 15.49
N GLU A 125 4.51 -2.59 14.53
CA GLU A 125 4.19 -2.94 13.13
C GLU A 125 5.26 -3.84 12.49
N LEU A 126 6.53 -3.70 12.91
CA LEU A 126 7.64 -4.53 12.43
C LEU A 126 7.47 -6.02 12.76
N THR A 127 6.68 -6.32 13.80
CA THR A 127 6.35 -7.68 14.23
C THR A 127 4.90 -8.04 13.92
N MET A 128 4.29 -7.34 12.94
CA MET A 128 2.89 -7.47 12.55
C MET A 128 1.90 -7.19 13.71
N GLY A 129 2.27 -6.31 14.63
CA GLY A 129 1.48 -5.93 15.80
C GLY A 129 1.44 -6.99 16.90
N ALA A 130 0.33 -7.03 17.64
CA ALA A 130 0.12 -7.92 18.78
C ALA A 130 -1.22 -8.66 18.68
N TRP A 131 -1.37 -9.80 19.37
CA TRP A 131 -2.67 -10.45 19.50
C TRP A 131 -3.63 -9.58 20.32
N ALA A 132 -4.94 -9.68 20.06
CA ALA A 132 -5.92 -8.78 20.67
C ALA A 132 -6.00 -8.88 22.20
N ASP A 133 -5.66 -10.03 22.77
CA ASP A 133 -5.55 -10.29 24.21
C ASP A 133 -4.25 -9.75 24.84
N GLU A 134 -3.26 -9.42 24.02
CA GLU A 134 -1.95 -8.89 24.43
C GLU A 134 -1.79 -7.38 24.10
N ALA A 135 -2.53 -6.88 23.12
CA ALA A 135 -2.45 -5.52 22.63
C ALA A 135 -2.94 -4.52 23.69
N SER A 136 -2.15 -3.47 23.94
CA SER A 136 -2.50 -2.41 24.88
C SER A 136 -2.09 -1.04 24.39
N GLU A 137 -2.99 -0.06 24.55
CA GLU A 137 -2.75 1.36 24.30
C GLU A 137 -1.79 2.01 25.31
N THR A 138 -1.55 1.36 26.46
CA THR A 138 -0.73 1.93 27.52
C THR A 138 0.77 1.83 27.27
N HIS A 139 1.20 1.03 26.28
CA HIS A 139 2.60 0.86 25.93
C HIS A 139 2.92 1.74 24.73
N GLU A 140 4.05 2.45 24.77
CA GLU A 140 4.58 3.18 23.62
C GLU A 140 5.71 2.35 23.03
N LYS A 141 5.53 1.82 21.82
CA LYS A 141 6.52 1.00 21.11
C LYS A 141 7.45 1.82 20.24
N ALA A 142 6.93 2.88 19.64
CA ALA A 142 7.71 3.85 18.92
C ALA A 142 6.97 5.18 18.89
N ARG A 143 7.71 6.27 18.69
CA ARG A 143 7.14 7.57 18.36
C ARG A 143 7.78 8.07 17.09
N ILE A 144 6.97 8.51 16.14
CA ILE A 144 7.44 9.05 14.87
C ILE A 144 6.86 10.46 14.72
N ALA A 145 7.69 11.39 14.28
CA ALA A 145 7.29 12.74 13.93
C ALA A 145 7.78 13.09 12.53
N VAL A 146 6.88 13.65 11.72
CA VAL A 146 7.17 14.17 10.37
C VAL A 146 6.94 15.68 10.43
N THR A 147 8.01 16.45 10.19
CA THR A 147 7.94 17.92 10.10
C THR A 147 8.18 18.35 8.66
N PHE A 148 7.30 19.22 8.14
CA PHE A 148 7.40 19.82 6.81
C PHE A 148 8.30 21.07 6.86
N VAL A 149 9.57 20.88 6.57
CA VAL A 149 10.58 21.95 6.54
C VAL A 149 10.43 22.75 5.26
N LYS A 150 10.59 24.07 5.33
CA LYS A 150 10.53 24.99 4.19
C LYS A 150 11.91 25.54 3.85
N ASN A 151 12.11 25.91 2.58
CA ASN A 151 13.34 26.53 2.05
C ASN A 151 14.62 25.68 2.19
N PRO A 152 14.75 24.58 1.43
CA PRO A 152 13.78 24.04 0.48
C PRO A 152 12.73 23.15 1.17
N ASN A 153 11.66 22.81 0.46
CA ASN A 153 10.62 21.92 1.00
C ASN A 153 11.19 20.51 1.22
N ARG A 154 11.14 20.00 2.46
CA ARG A 154 11.65 18.67 2.85
C ARG A 154 10.77 18.04 3.92
N LEU A 155 10.91 16.73 4.07
CA LEU A 155 10.40 15.97 5.20
C LEU A 155 11.54 15.74 6.19
N GLU A 156 11.37 16.22 7.43
CA GLU A 156 12.22 15.87 8.56
C GLU A 156 11.50 14.78 9.38
N LEU A 157 12.08 13.59 9.43
CA LEU A 157 11.54 12.44 10.15
C LEU A 157 12.38 12.16 11.40
N VAL A 158 11.75 12.25 12.56
CA VAL A 158 12.36 11.90 13.85
C VAL A 158 11.62 10.72 14.43
N THR A 159 12.34 9.62 14.62
CA THR A 159 11.82 8.39 15.22
C THR A 159 12.49 8.15 16.56
N LYS A 160 11.70 7.77 17.56
CA LYS A 160 12.17 7.30 18.87
C LYS A 160 11.67 5.89 19.11
N ASP A 161 12.52 5.04 19.67
CA ASP A 161 12.12 3.70 20.13
C ASP A 161 11.39 3.75 21.50
N GLU A 162 11.04 2.57 22.01
CA GLU A 162 10.40 2.37 23.32
C GLU A 162 11.25 2.91 24.50
N GLU A 163 12.57 3.01 24.34
CA GLU A 163 13.47 3.60 25.34
C GLU A 163 13.60 5.13 25.21
N GLY A 164 12.99 5.71 24.18
CA GLY A 164 13.07 7.13 23.85
C GLY A 164 14.36 7.52 23.11
N SER A 165 15.18 6.54 22.71
CA SER A 165 16.40 6.77 21.94
C SER A 165 16.05 7.18 20.51
N VAL A 166 16.71 8.23 20.03
CA VAL A 166 16.50 8.74 18.67
C VAL A 166 17.18 7.80 17.67
N LEU A 167 16.42 7.37 16.67
CA LEU A 167 16.88 6.51 15.59
C LEU A 167 17.01 7.34 14.30
N SER A 168 18.17 7.28 13.63
CA SER A 168 18.42 8.06 12.40
C SER A 168 19.31 7.36 11.36
N GLY A 169 19.74 6.12 11.60
CA GLY A 169 20.67 5.41 10.72
C GLY A 169 20.04 4.76 9.47
N ASP A 170 20.88 4.20 8.60
CA ASP A 170 20.52 3.63 7.29
C ASP A 170 19.45 2.53 7.34
N MET A 171 19.40 1.74 8.42
CA MET A 171 18.38 0.71 8.58
C MET A 171 16.98 1.33 8.71
N LEU A 172 16.86 2.43 9.45
CA LEU A 172 15.61 3.15 9.59
C LEU A 172 15.21 3.84 8.27
N VAL A 173 16.19 4.37 7.52
CA VAL A 173 15.95 4.93 6.18
C VAL A 173 15.23 3.92 5.28
N LYS A 174 15.68 2.66 5.25
CA LYS A 174 15.02 1.59 4.48
C LYS A 174 13.57 1.37 4.91
N GLY A 175 13.28 1.44 6.20
CA GLY A 175 11.90 1.34 6.71
C GLY A 175 11.04 2.56 6.37
N MET A 176 11.62 3.76 6.38
CA MET A 176 10.91 5.01 6.10
C MET A 176 10.57 5.19 4.62
N TYR A 177 11.27 4.52 3.70
CA TYR A 177 10.90 4.55 2.29
C TYR A 177 9.49 4.02 2.04
N PHE A 178 9.02 3.04 2.81
CA PHE A 178 7.63 2.58 2.70
C PHE A 178 6.63 3.72 2.96
N LEU A 179 6.87 4.50 4.01
CA LEU A 179 6.03 5.66 4.34
C LEU A 179 6.14 6.75 3.27
N THR A 180 7.36 7.14 2.88
CA THR A 180 7.54 8.24 1.92
C THR A 180 7.07 7.88 0.52
N ASP A 181 7.30 6.66 0.05
CA ASP A 181 6.76 6.17 -1.22
C ASP A 181 5.24 6.15 -1.22
N MET A 182 4.64 5.86 -0.07
CA MET A 182 3.20 5.92 0.07
C MET A 182 2.66 7.35 0.05
N ILE A 183 3.27 8.31 0.75
CA ILE A 183 2.71 9.67 0.85
C ILE A 183 3.17 10.58 -0.30
N VAL A 184 4.47 10.60 -0.62
CA VAL A 184 5.03 11.41 -1.71
C VAL A 184 4.73 10.76 -3.05
N GLY A 185 4.98 9.46 -3.17
CA GLY A 185 4.73 8.72 -4.41
C GLY A 185 3.25 8.76 -4.81
N THR A 186 2.31 8.63 -3.86
CA THR A 186 0.88 8.79 -4.16
C THR A 186 0.57 10.20 -4.68
N VAL A 187 1.13 11.26 -4.08
CA VAL A 187 0.87 12.63 -4.54
C VAL A 187 1.38 12.84 -5.96
N GLN A 188 2.59 12.37 -6.28
CA GLN A 188 3.12 12.43 -7.64
C GLN A 188 2.24 11.66 -8.63
N GLN A 189 1.84 10.44 -8.27
CA GLN A 189 0.95 9.61 -9.08
C GLN A 189 -0.40 10.28 -9.33
N GLN A 190 -0.98 10.94 -8.33
CA GLN A 190 -2.24 11.67 -8.47
C GLN A 190 -2.11 12.87 -9.41
N VAL A 191 -0.98 13.57 -9.39
CA VAL A 191 -0.72 14.70 -10.30
C VAL A 191 -0.56 14.23 -11.75
N LEU A 192 0.07 13.07 -11.95
CA LEU A 192 0.32 12.49 -13.27
C LEU A 192 -0.82 11.62 -13.80
N ALA A 193 -1.83 11.33 -12.98
CA ALA A 193 -2.93 10.44 -13.36
C ALA A 193 -3.74 11.00 -14.53
N LYS A 194 -3.88 10.20 -15.58
CA LYS A 194 -4.78 10.42 -16.72
C LYS A 194 -6.22 10.03 -16.38
N VAL A 195 -6.39 8.98 -15.58
CA VAL A 195 -7.70 8.48 -15.13
C VAL A 195 -7.68 8.18 -13.64
N LYS A 196 -8.84 8.31 -13.00
CA LYS A 196 -9.05 7.93 -11.59
C LYS A 196 -9.76 6.60 -11.45
N ALA A 197 -9.57 5.95 -10.30
CA ALA A 197 -10.35 4.79 -9.89
C ALA A 197 -11.07 5.08 -8.57
N CYS A 198 -12.29 4.58 -8.42
CA CYS A 198 -13.08 4.72 -7.20
C CYS A 198 -13.92 3.47 -6.94
N VAL A 199 -14.40 3.32 -5.71
CA VAL A 199 -15.40 2.28 -5.41
C VAL A 199 -16.76 2.72 -5.96
N GLY A 200 -17.32 1.93 -6.88
CA GLY A 200 -18.59 2.17 -7.56
C GLY A 200 -19.44 0.91 -7.68
N GLU A 201 -20.57 1.02 -8.38
CA GLU A 201 -21.38 -0.15 -8.74
C GLU A 201 -20.65 -1.00 -9.79
N SER A 202 -20.70 -2.32 -9.62
CA SER A 202 -20.15 -3.28 -10.57
C SER A 202 -20.89 -3.18 -11.91
N ARG A 203 -20.14 -3.22 -13.01
CA ARG A 203 -20.72 -3.28 -14.36
C ARG A 203 -21.05 -4.72 -14.76
N GLN A 204 -20.34 -5.70 -14.21
CA GLN A 204 -20.59 -7.13 -14.43
C GLN A 204 -21.82 -7.66 -13.68
N GLN A 205 -22.06 -7.20 -12.45
CA GLN A 205 -23.10 -7.77 -11.60
C GLN A 205 -23.88 -6.67 -10.87
N SER A 206 -25.19 -6.63 -11.06
CA SER A 206 -26.06 -5.66 -10.38
C SER A 206 -26.10 -5.89 -8.87
N GLY A 207 -26.11 -4.80 -8.09
CA GLY A 207 -26.30 -4.83 -6.63
C GLY A 207 -25.05 -5.11 -5.81
N VAL A 208 -23.87 -5.09 -6.43
CA VAL A 208 -22.57 -5.33 -5.78
C VAL A 208 -21.55 -4.30 -6.21
N LYS A 209 -20.59 -3.99 -5.34
CA LYS A 209 -19.59 -2.95 -5.56
C LYS A 209 -18.36 -3.47 -6.30
N SER A 210 -17.61 -2.56 -6.93
CA SER A 210 -16.32 -2.80 -7.60
C SER A 210 -15.46 -1.56 -7.55
N VAL A 211 -14.17 -1.71 -7.78
CA VAL A 211 -13.34 -0.59 -8.22
C VAL A 211 -13.63 -0.34 -9.69
N ILE A 212 -14.01 0.89 -10.03
CA ILE A 212 -14.31 1.33 -11.38
C ILE A 212 -13.34 2.44 -11.75
N VAL A 213 -12.65 2.25 -12.87
CA VAL A 213 -11.81 3.28 -13.49
C VAL A 213 -12.66 4.18 -14.37
N GLU A 214 -12.35 5.48 -14.40
CA GLU A 214 -12.88 6.42 -15.39
C GLU A 214 -12.68 5.92 -16.84
N LYS A 215 -13.45 6.49 -17.77
CA LYS A 215 -13.37 6.13 -19.19
C LYS A 215 -11.95 6.36 -19.72
N MET A 216 -11.42 5.39 -20.45
CA MET A 216 -10.05 5.39 -20.96
C MET A 216 -9.99 5.60 -22.48
N ASP A 217 -11.14 5.74 -23.15
CA ASP A 217 -11.27 5.80 -24.61
C ASP A 217 -10.39 6.88 -25.27
N GLU A 218 -10.15 8.00 -24.58
CA GLU A 218 -9.32 9.11 -25.07
C GLU A 218 -7.82 8.89 -24.89
N HIS A 219 -7.43 7.81 -24.20
CA HIS A 219 -6.04 7.60 -23.77
C HIS A 219 -5.37 6.37 -24.34
N VAL A 220 -6.13 5.32 -24.67
CA VAL A 220 -5.59 4.02 -25.09
C VAL A 220 -6.67 3.22 -25.82
N ASP A 221 -6.28 2.34 -26.73
CA ASP A 221 -7.20 1.37 -27.31
C ASP A 221 -7.30 0.08 -26.46
N TYR A 222 -8.33 -0.72 -26.72
CA TYR A 222 -8.63 -1.92 -25.95
C TYR A 222 -7.51 -2.96 -25.98
N GLU A 223 -6.95 -3.26 -27.16
CA GLU A 223 -5.93 -4.31 -27.32
C GLU A 223 -4.60 -3.88 -26.70
N GLY A 224 -4.19 -2.64 -26.99
CA GLY A 224 -2.98 -2.02 -26.43
C GLY A 224 -3.01 -1.96 -24.91
N PHE A 225 -4.14 -1.55 -24.32
CA PHE A 225 -4.29 -1.58 -22.87
C PHE A 225 -4.24 -3.00 -22.32
N PHE A 226 -5.04 -3.93 -22.87
CA PHE A 226 -5.14 -5.28 -22.34
C PHE A 226 -3.78 -5.99 -22.32
N HIS A 227 -3.07 -5.99 -23.44
CA HIS A 227 -1.76 -6.63 -23.54
C HIS A 227 -0.74 -5.99 -22.59
N LYS A 228 -0.71 -4.65 -22.54
CA LYS A 228 0.23 -3.94 -21.67
C LYS A 228 -0.08 -4.17 -20.19
N PHE A 229 -1.36 -4.24 -19.81
CA PHE A 229 -1.76 -4.50 -18.43
C PHE A 229 -1.26 -5.88 -17.99
N VAL A 230 -1.47 -6.92 -18.80
CA VAL A 230 -0.97 -8.27 -18.53
C VAL A 230 0.56 -8.28 -18.41
N THR A 231 1.29 -7.60 -19.31
CA THR A 231 2.75 -7.45 -19.23
C THR A 231 3.18 -6.83 -17.89
N ILE A 232 2.54 -5.74 -17.47
CA ILE A 232 2.85 -5.08 -16.20
C ILE A 232 2.60 -6.00 -15.01
N GLN A 233 1.48 -6.74 -14.99
CA GLN A 233 1.23 -7.69 -13.91
C GLN A 233 2.31 -8.79 -13.86
N ARG A 234 2.76 -9.31 -15.01
CA ARG A 234 3.86 -10.28 -15.06
C ARG A 234 5.18 -9.69 -14.53
N GLU A 235 5.56 -8.50 -14.99
CA GLU A 235 6.80 -7.82 -14.57
C GLU A 235 6.86 -7.55 -13.06
N LYS A 236 5.71 -7.38 -12.39
CA LYS A 236 5.67 -7.25 -10.93
C LYS A 236 6.16 -8.54 -10.24
N PHE A 237 5.79 -9.70 -10.77
CA PHE A 237 6.28 -10.96 -10.25
C PHE A 237 7.76 -11.15 -10.56
N GLU A 238 8.22 -10.80 -11.76
CA GLU A 238 9.64 -10.89 -12.17
C GLU A 238 10.60 -10.10 -11.26
N LYS A 239 10.10 -9.07 -10.57
CA LYS A 239 10.88 -8.29 -9.59
C LYS A 239 11.06 -9.01 -8.26
N ILE A 240 10.32 -10.08 -7.98
CA ILE A 240 10.45 -10.87 -6.76
C ILE A 240 11.71 -11.73 -6.86
N PRO A 241 12.69 -11.56 -5.94
CA PRO A 241 13.92 -12.34 -5.97
C PRO A 241 13.65 -13.84 -5.92
N GLY A 242 14.25 -14.60 -6.85
CA GLY A 242 14.13 -16.05 -6.88
C GLY A 242 12.79 -16.59 -7.38
N VAL A 243 11.91 -15.73 -7.93
CA VAL A 243 10.65 -16.18 -8.54
C VAL A 243 10.93 -17.09 -9.73
N VAL A 244 10.12 -18.13 -9.88
CA VAL A 244 10.04 -18.93 -11.09
C VAL A 244 8.70 -18.63 -11.76
N ILE A 245 8.71 -18.33 -13.06
CA ILE A 245 7.51 -18.11 -13.85
C ILE A 245 7.43 -19.19 -14.93
N ASP A 246 6.29 -19.85 -15.01
CA ASP A 246 5.96 -20.86 -16.01
C ASP A 246 4.73 -20.42 -16.83
N ASP A 247 4.69 -20.80 -18.10
CA ASP A 247 3.63 -20.46 -19.05
C ASP A 247 2.94 -21.77 -19.49
N PRO A 248 2.07 -22.35 -18.65
CA PRO A 248 1.55 -23.69 -18.87
C PRO A 248 0.68 -23.79 -20.13
N THR A 249 -0.04 -22.71 -20.45
CA THR A 249 -0.87 -22.59 -21.65
C THR A 249 -0.94 -21.14 -22.14
N GLU A 250 -1.38 -20.93 -23.38
CA GLU A 250 -1.62 -19.58 -23.90
C GLU A 250 -2.72 -18.89 -23.09
N GLY A 251 -2.44 -17.67 -22.63
CA GLY A 251 -3.37 -16.93 -21.78
C GLY A 251 -3.20 -17.20 -20.28
N GLU A 252 -2.18 -17.97 -19.88
CA GLU A 252 -1.93 -18.28 -18.47
C GLU A 252 -0.44 -18.17 -18.14
N PHE A 253 -0.14 -17.67 -16.93
CA PHE A 253 1.19 -17.84 -16.34
C PHE A 253 1.07 -18.15 -14.85
N VAL A 254 1.99 -18.97 -14.35
CA VAL A 254 2.06 -19.37 -12.94
C VAL A 254 3.39 -18.91 -12.38
N THR A 255 3.37 -18.27 -11.22
CA THR A 255 4.56 -17.78 -10.53
C THR A 255 4.71 -18.50 -9.19
N VAL A 256 5.91 -18.96 -8.88
CA VAL A 256 6.24 -19.57 -7.60
C VAL A 256 7.38 -18.78 -6.98
N ALA A 257 7.16 -18.25 -5.78
CA ALA A 257 8.18 -17.52 -5.01
C ALA A 257 8.41 -18.21 -3.67
N ILE A 258 9.68 -18.32 -3.26
CA ILE A 258 10.07 -18.80 -1.93
C ILE A 258 10.34 -17.58 -1.05
N ILE A 259 9.53 -17.39 -0.02
CA ILE A 259 9.56 -16.23 0.87
C ILE A 259 10.16 -16.66 2.22
N PRO A 260 11.38 -16.21 2.56
CA PRO A 260 11.96 -16.46 3.87
C PRO A 260 11.13 -15.79 4.97
N GLN A 261 10.92 -16.50 6.08
CA GLN A 261 10.17 -16.04 7.24
C GLN A 261 11.12 -15.58 8.36
N PRO A 262 10.64 -14.74 9.30
CA PRO A 262 11.46 -14.25 10.42
C PRO A 262 11.99 -15.35 11.35
N ASP A 263 11.30 -16.49 11.44
CA ASP A 263 11.72 -17.65 12.23
C ASP A 263 12.74 -18.55 11.51
N GLY A 264 13.18 -18.16 10.30
CA GLY A 264 14.09 -18.90 9.45
C GLY A 264 13.44 -20.01 8.62
N SER A 265 12.11 -20.19 8.70
CA SER A 265 11.38 -21.06 7.78
C SER A 265 11.21 -20.42 6.40
N GLU A 266 10.83 -21.21 5.40
CA GLU A 266 10.51 -20.73 4.06
C GLU A 266 9.02 -21.00 3.76
N LYS A 267 8.34 -20.00 3.19
CA LYS A 267 6.97 -20.16 2.68
C LYS A 267 6.97 -20.01 1.16
N THR A 268 6.47 -21.03 0.47
CA THR A 268 6.12 -20.94 -0.95
C THR A 268 4.84 -20.13 -1.14
N SER A 269 4.87 -19.14 -2.03
CA SER A 269 3.69 -18.46 -2.54
C SER A 269 3.53 -18.81 -4.02
N THR A 270 2.36 -19.33 -4.38
CA THR A 270 2.03 -19.68 -5.76
C THR A 270 0.93 -18.76 -6.26
N ASN A 271 1.13 -18.10 -7.39
CA ASN A 271 0.13 -17.26 -8.04
C ASN A 271 -0.15 -17.79 -9.44
N SER A 272 -1.41 -17.92 -9.82
CA SER A 272 -1.83 -18.24 -11.20
C SER A 272 -2.54 -17.03 -11.78
N VAL A 273 -2.11 -16.59 -12.95
CA VAL A 273 -2.78 -15.55 -13.72
C VAL A 273 -3.38 -16.17 -14.96
N LYS A 274 -4.66 -15.91 -15.20
CA LYS A 274 -5.40 -16.32 -16.39
C LYS A 274 -5.99 -15.09 -17.06
N HIS A 275 -5.85 -14.97 -18.36
CA HIS A 275 -6.31 -13.80 -19.10
C HIS A 275 -6.88 -14.17 -20.46
N ASN A 276 -7.92 -13.44 -20.89
CA ASN A 276 -8.56 -13.63 -22.18
C ASN A 276 -8.89 -12.27 -22.80
N VAL A 277 -8.18 -11.91 -23.87
CA VAL A 277 -8.34 -10.64 -24.56
C VAL A 277 -9.71 -10.50 -25.24
N ASN A 278 -10.33 -11.61 -25.67
CA ASN A 278 -11.62 -11.56 -26.34
C ASN A 278 -12.75 -11.14 -25.39
N THR A 279 -12.68 -11.60 -24.14
CA THR A 279 -13.64 -11.28 -23.07
C THR A 279 -13.22 -10.09 -22.22
N GLY A 280 -11.94 -9.72 -22.21
CA GLY A 280 -11.39 -8.65 -21.37
C GLY A 280 -11.14 -9.06 -19.92
N SER A 281 -11.23 -10.36 -19.62
CA SER A 281 -11.08 -10.87 -18.26
C SER A 281 -9.62 -11.18 -17.94
N ILE A 282 -9.17 -10.77 -16.76
CA ILE A 282 -7.89 -11.15 -16.15
C ILE A 282 -8.18 -11.57 -14.71
N THR A 283 -7.68 -12.74 -14.32
CA THR A 283 -7.87 -13.31 -12.99
C THR A 283 -6.50 -13.64 -12.42
N LEU A 284 -6.24 -13.24 -11.18
CA LEU A 284 -5.08 -13.62 -10.39
C LEU A 284 -5.55 -14.43 -9.19
N GLU A 285 -5.18 -15.70 -9.13
CA GLU A 285 -5.41 -16.61 -8.01
C GLU A 285 -4.13 -16.71 -7.16
N MET A 286 -4.23 -16.38 -5.88
CA MET A 286 -3.15 -16.50 -4.92
C MET A 286 -3.36 -17.76 -4.07
N HIS A 287 -2.33 -18.59 -3.97
CA HIS A 287 -2.33 -19.83 -3.19
C HIS A 287 -1.25 -19.78 -2.11
N ASP A 288 -1.56 -20.36 -0.95
CA ASP A 288 -0.62 -20.51 0.16
C ASP A 288 0.38 -21.66 -0.06
N THR A 289 1.17 -21.94 0.98
CA THR A 289 2.20 -23.00 0.98
C THR A 289 1.65 -24.41 0.78
N GLU A 290 0.39 -24.64 1.13
CA GLU A 290 -0.30 -25.92 0.98
C GLU A 290 -1.02 -26.03 -0.37
N GLY A 291 -0.93 -24.99 -1.21
CA GLY A 291 -1.63 -24.91 -2.48
C GLY A 291 -3.12 -24.59 -2.33
N ILE A 292 -3.54 -24.05 -1.18
CA ILE A 292 -4.93 -23.67 -0.96
C ILE A 292 -5.15 -22.26 -1.50
N LEU A 293 -6.22 -22.08 -2.28
CA LEU A 293 -6.63 -20.77 -2.79
C LEU A 293 -6.99 -19.85 -1.62
N VAL A 294 -6.26 -18.75 -1.47
CA VAL A 294 -6.47 -17.77 -0.39
C VAL A 294 -7.14 -16.49 -0.88
N ASN A 295 -6.92 -16.08 -2.12
CA ASN A 295 -7.57 -14.90 -2.69
C ASN A 295 -7.62 -14.99 -4.21
N THR A 296 -8.67 -14.41 -4.79
CA THR A 296 -8.75 -14.20 -6.23
C THR A 296 -9.00 -12.73 -6.53
N MET A 297 -8.09 -12.10 -7.27
CA MET A 297 -8.27 -10.75 -7.80
C MET A 297 -8.78 -10.85 -9.24
N TYR A 298 -9.82 -10.09 -9.55
CA TYR A 298 -10.42 -10.01 -10.86
C TYR A 298 -10.23 -8.61 -11.44
N TRP A 299 -9.91 -8.57 -12.72
CA TRP A 299 -10.02 -7.40 -13.55
C TRP A 299 -10.87 -7.72 -14.79
N GLN A 300 -11.74 -6.79 -15.14
CA GLN A 300 -12.59 -6.87 -16.30
C GLN A 300 -12.46 -5.59 -17.11
N LEU A 301 -11.91 -5.69 -18.32
CA LEU A 301 -11.85 -4.61 -19.28
C LEU A 301 -13.13 -4.60 -20.12
N HIS A 302 -13.91 -3.53 -20.01
CA HIS A 302 -15.13 -3.31 -20.79
C HIS A 302 -14.79 -2.56 -22.07
N LYS A 303 -15.44 -2.88 -23.20
CA LYS A 303 -15.15 -2.26 -24.52
C LYS A 303 -15.86 -0.93 -24.77
N ASP A 304 -17.05 -0.74 -24.20
CA ASP A 304 -17.87 0.45 -24.45
C ASP A 304 -18.62 0.88 -23.18
N PRO A 305 -18.29 2.06 -22.60
CA PRO A 305 -17.02 2.76 -22.81
C PRO A 305 -15.84 1.89 -22.34
N LEU A 306 -14.63 2.18 -22.85
CA LEU A 306 -13.40 1.52 -22.43
C LEU A 306 -13.14 1.82 -20.95
N GLN A 307 -13.34 0.83 -20.08
CA GLN A 307 -13.17 0.98 -18.63
C GLN A 307 -12.67 -0.31 -17.99
N LEU A 308 -11.78 -0.17 -17.01
CA LEU A 308 -11.37 -1.26 -16.16
C LEU A 308 -12.25 -1.34 -14.91
N GLU A 309 -12.77 -2.52 -14.64
CA GLU A 309 -13.45 -2.87 -13.40
C GLU A 309 -12.58 -3.88 -12.63
N ALA A 310 -12.51 -3.78 -11.30
CA ALA A 310 -11.72 -4.70 -10.50
C ALA A 310 -12.35 -5.00 -9.13
N TRP A 311 -12.12 -6.21 -8.60
CA TRP A 311 -12.55 -6.62 -7.27
C TRP A 311 -11.77 -7.86 -6.83
N SER A 312 -11.72 -8.12 -5.52
CA SER A 312 -11.17 -9.38 -5.00
C SER A 312 -12.27 -10.26 -4.39
N ILE A 313 -12.03 -11.56 -4.34
CA ILE A 313 -12.82 -12.54 -3.59
C ILE A 313 -11.87 -13.26 -2.62
N THR A 314 -12.20 -13.27 -1.33
CA THR A 314 -11.43 -14.01 -0.32
C THR A 314 -11.68 -15.52 -0.42
N LYS A 315 -10.87 -16.31 0.28
CA LYS A 315 -11.09 -17.75 0.49
C LYS A 315 -12.50 -18.10 1.00
N THR A 316 -13.14 -17.20 1.75
CA THR A 316 -14.49 -17.40 2.28
C THR A 316 -15.60 -16.98 1.32
N GLY A 317 -15.26 -16.52 0.11
CA GLY A 317 -16.21 -16.06 -0.90
C GLY A 317 -16.66 -14.61 -0.72
N GLU A 318 -16.05 -13.86 0.20
CA GLU A 318 -16.39 -12.45 0.43
C GLU A 318 -15.80 -11.58 -0.68
N ARG A 319 -16.64 -10.72 -1.29
CA ARG A 319 -16.18 -9.73 -2.27
C ARG A 319 -15.59 -8.54 -1.55
N ILE A 320 -14.31 -8.26 -1.81
CA ILE A 320 -13.57 -7.14 -1.21
C ILE A 320 -13.37 -6.05 -2.25
N VAL A 321 -13.76 -4.84 -1.86
CA VAL A 321 -13.52 -3.60 -2.57
C VAL A 321 -13.22 -2.51 -1.55
N SER A 322 -12.21 -1.69 -1.82
CA SER A 322 -11.82 -0.62 -0.91
C SER A 322 -11.07 0.48 -1.65
N GLU A 323 -10.90 1.63 -1.00
CA GLU A 323 -10.08 2.73 -1.50
C GLU A 323 -8.61 2.35 -1.65
N SER A 324 -8.08 1.43 -0.84
CA SER A 324 -6.70 0.95 -0.98
C SER A 324 -6.52 0.13 -2.26
N ILE A 325 -7.50 -0.73 -2.59
CA ILE A 325 -7.53 -1.47 -3.86
C ILE A 325 -7.71 -0.48 -5.03
N ALA A 326 -8.59 0.52 -4.88
CA ALA A 326 -8.80 1.54 -5.90
C ALA A 326 -7.50 2.28 -6.26
N ARG A 327 -6.68 2.63 -5.27
CA ARG A 327 -5.38 3.27 -5.48
C ARG A 327 -4.41 2.41 -6.28
N VAL A 328 -4.30 1.11 -5.96
CA VAL A 328 -3.45 0.18 -6.73
C VAL A 328 -3.95 0.03 -8.16
N VAL A 329 -5.26 -0.13 -8.34
CA VAL A 329 -5.86 -0.26 -9.67
C VAL A 329 -5.65 1.02 -10.49
N GLN A 330 -5.80 2.20 -9.87
CA GLN A 330 -5.51 3.48 -10.52
C GLN A 330 -4.04 3.56 -10.95
N PHE A 331 -3.10 3.20 -10.08
CA PHE A 331 -1.68 3.20 -10.39
C PHE A 331 -1.37 2.29 -11.59
N ASP A 332 -1.80 1.03 -11.51
CA ASP A 332 -1.58 0.04 -12.58
C ASP A 332 -2.18 0.50 -13.90
N THR A 333 -3.38 1.08 -13.86
CA THR A 333 -4.07 1.58 -15.04
C THR A 333 -3.30 2.72 -15.68
N ASN A 334 -2.89 3.72 -14.91
CA ASN A 334 -2.17 4.88 -15.45
C ASN A 334 -0.79 4.48 -16.00
N GLN A 335 -0.07 3.58 -15.31
CA GLN A 335 1.17 3.01 -15.81
C GLN A 335 0.94 2.24 -17.13
N THR A 336 -0.17 1.50 -17.22
CA THR A 336 -0.55 0.79 -18.44
C THR A 336 -0.82 1.75 -19.58
N ILE A 337 -1.60 2.81 -19.36
CA ILE A 337 -1.90 3.83 -20.37
C ILE A 337 -0.61 4.51 -20.84
N GLU A 338 0.30 4.86 -19.94
CA GLU A 338 1.58 5.47 -20.30
C GLU A 338 2.42 4.56 -21.18
N ARG A 339 2.57 3.30 -20.79
CA ARG A 339 3.41 2.33 -21.51
C ARG A 339 2.79 1.78 -22.78
N ALA A 340 1.46 1.73 -22.88
CA ALA A 340 0.77 1.33 -24.10
C ALA A 340 0.99 2.37 -25.22
N ASN A 341 1.17 3.64 -24.86
CA ASN A 341 1.43 4.73 -25.81
C ASN A 341 2.93 4.95 -26.11
N SER A 342 3.83 4.31 -25.36
CA SER A 342 5.27 4.42 -25.59
C SER A 342 5.70 3.52 -26.75
N TRP A 343 6.43 4.08 -27.73
CA TRP A 343 7.06 3.31 -28.82
C TRP A 343 8.18 2.38 -28.34
N PHE A 344 8.71 2.61 -27.14
CA PHE A 344 9.62 1.71 -26.46
C PHE A 344 8.82 0.95 -25.39
N GLY A 345 8.64 -0.35 -25.61
CA GLY A 345 7.69 -1.21 -24.87
C GLY A 345 7.79 -1.22 -23.34
#